data_AF-A0A6A6GEH0-F1
#
_entry.id   AF-A0A6A6GEH0-F1
#
_cell.length_a   1.000
_cell.length_b   1.000
_cell.length_c   1.000
_cell.angle_alpha   90.00
_cell.angle_beta   90.00
_cell.angle_gamma   90.00
#
_symmetry.space_group_name_H-M   'P 1'
#
loop_
_entity.id
_entity.type
_entity.pdbx_description
1 polymer ?
#
loop_
_entity_poly.entity_id
_entity_poly.type
_entity_poly.pdbx_seq_one_letter_code
_entity_poly.pdbx_strand_id
1 'polypeptide(L)'
;MPIFDLFHAYVFGSAFWYTLRAGCRIYDPEMVIGWFRPPTQRNLAPNDLEIYNIRTDAWGLLTIALMLLVVSGAVQLPFLSNSKTRGQSAAGLQPYAKAAILADVFHHVMTGVGAWSHYVKESHYNTSMGVGVWGCTGLALLGLVTLVAPEGVSGLREEGRVKSS
;
A
#
# COMPACT_ATOMS: atom_id res chain seq x y z
N MET A 1 -10.07 -19.94 -9.12
CA MET A 1 -10.40 -18.62 -8.55
C MET A 1 -10.06 -17.59 -9.62
N PRO A 2 -10.96 -16.67 -10.01
CA PRO A 2 -10.63 -15.69 -11.03
C PRO A 2 -9.49 -14.80 -10.52
N ILE A 3 -8.47 -14.57 -11.36
CA ILE A 3 -7.33 -13.67 -11.07
C ILE A 3 -7.77 -12.19 -10.91
N PHE A 4 -9.03 -11.88 -11.24
CA PHE A 4 -9.61 -10.53 -11.28
C PHE A 4 -10.73 -10.34 -10.25
N ASP A 5 -10.43 -10.56 -8.97
CA ASP A 5 -11.30 -10.10 -7.87
C ASP A 5 -10.79 -8.76 -7.29
N LEU A 6 -11.62 -8.10 -6.47
CA LEU A 6 -11.23 -6.82 -5.86
C LEU A 6 -10.03 -6.96 -4.92
N PHE A 7 -9.87 -8.11 -4.27
CA PHE A 7 -8.76 -8.37 -3.37
C PHE A 7 -7.41 -8.32 -4.09
N HIS A 8 -7.24 -9.08 -5.18
CA HIS A 8 -6.00 -9.08 -5.95
C HIS A 8 -5.78 -7.74 -6.64
N ALA A 9 -6.83 -7.11 -7.17
CA ALA A 9 -6.73 -5.77 -7.75
C ALA A 9 -6.22 -4.74 -6.72
N TYR A 10 -6.77 -4.76 -5.50
CA TYR A 10 -6.35 -3.88 -4.42
C TYR A 10 -4.91 -4.15 -3.97
N VAL A 11 -4.55 -5.41 -3.76
CA VAL A 11 -3.20 -5.79 -3.31
C VAL A 11 -2.16 -5.41 -4.35
N PHE A 12 -2.37 -5.75 -5.63
CA PHE A 12 -1.40 -5.41 -6.67
C PHE A 12 -1.35 -3.91 -6.94
N GLY A 13 -2.48 -3.22 -6.91
CA GLY A 13 -2.53 -1.76 -7.01
C GLY A 13 -1.75 -1.08 -5.88
N SER A 14 -1.95 -1.51 -4.64
CA SER A 14 -1.24 -0.96 -3.48
C SER A 14 0.24 -1.31 -3.50
N ALA A 15 0.61 -2.55 -3.83
CA ALA A 15 2.01 -2.95 -3.97
C ALA A 15 2.73 -2.16 -5.08
N PHE A 16 2.07 -1.94 -6.22
CA PHE A 16 2.58 -1.09 -7.29
C PHE A 16 2.78 0.35 -6.82
N TRP A 17 1.78 0.93 -6.14
CA TRP A 17 1.85 2.29 -5.61
C TRP A 17 3.02 2.49 -4.63
N TYR A 18 3.21 1.55 -3.71
CA TYR A 18 4.34 1.58 -2.79
C TYR A 18 5.67 1.41 -3.48
N THR A 19 5.77 0.49 -4.44
CA THR A 19 6.99 0.28 -5.22
C THR A 19 7.38 1.52 -6.02
N LEU A 20 6.41 2.18 -6.66
CA LEU A 20 6.64 3.44 -7.38
C LEU A 20 7.15 4.54 -6.43
N ARG A 21 6.45 4.74 -5.31
CA ARG A 21 6.83 5.73 -4.30
C ARG A 21 8.20 5.46 -3.69
N ALA A 22 8.52 4.20 -3.41
CA ALA A 22 9.81 3.79 -2.87
C ALA A 22 10.91 3.95 -3.91
N GLY A 23 10.65 3.60 -5.17
CA GLY A 23 11.58 3.74 -6.28
C GLY A 23 12.08 5.17 -6.44
N CYS A 24 11.17 6.16 -6.44
CA CYS A 24 11.55 7.57 -6.47
C CYS A 24 12.47 7.97 -5.30
N ARG A 25 12.17 7.49 -4.09
CA ARG A 25 12.91 7.83 -2.87
C ARG A 25 14.29 7.16 -2.79
N ILE A 26 14.45 5.99 -3.38
CA ILE A 26 15.74 5.28 -3.45
C ILE A 26 16.61 5.90 -4.55
N TYR A 27 16.03 6.13 -5.72
CA TYR A 27 16.76 6.63 -6.89
C TYR A 27 17.20 8.08 -6.71
N ASP A 28 16.27 8.95 -6.30
CA ASP A 28 16.52 10.38 -6.12
C ASP A 28 15.80 10.90 -4.85
N PRO A 29 16.39 10.67 -3.65
CA PRO A 29 15.81 11.15 -2.41
C PRO A 29 15.74 12.68 -2.33
N GLU A 30 16.67 13.40 -2.96
CA GLU A 30 16.74 14.86 -2.91
C GLU A 30 15.59 15.53 -3.66
N MET A 31 15.22 15.00 -4.82
CA MET A 31 14.00 15.39 -5.53
C MET A 31 12.77 15.22 -4.63
N VAL A 32 12.65 14.09 -3.93
CA VAL A 32 11.51 13.83 -3.06
C VAL A 32 11.47 14.80 -1.88
N ILE A 33 12.63 15.11 -1.27
CA ILE A 33 12.74 16.16 -0.24
C ILE A 33 12.22 17.49 -0.80
N GLY A 34 12.60 17.83 -2.05
CA GLY A 34 12.12 19.01 -2.75
C GLY A 34 10.60 19.10 -2.86
N TRP A 35 9.90 17.97 -3.03
CA TRP A 35 8.43 17.95 -3.05
C TRP A 35 7.79 18.34 -1.72
N PHE A 36 8.43 17.99 -0.60
CA PHE A 36 7.91 18.23 0.75
C PHE A 36 8.41 19.54 1.36
N ARG A 37 9.37 20.23 0.76
CA ARG A 37 9.91 21.46 1.36
C ARG A 37 8.97 22.65 1.22
N PRO A 38 8.81 23.45 2.29
CA PRO A 38 8.12 24.72 2.20
C PRO A 38 8.91 25.72 1.34
N PRO A 39 8.25 26.73 0.73
CA PRO A 39 8.89 27.73 -0.12
C PRO A 39 10.11 28.42 0.50
N THR A 40 10.04 28.70 1.80
CA THR A 40 11.10 29.37 2.56
C THR A 40 12.39 28.55 2.68
N GLN A 41 12.33 27.23 2.44
CA GLN A 41 13.45 26.30 2.60
C GLN A 41 13.90 25.68 1.27
N ARG A 42 13.32 26.08 0.14
CA ARG A 42 13.67 25.52 -1.19
C ARG A 42 15.12 25.75 -1.59
N ASN A 43 15.74 26.82 -1.10
CA ASN A 43 17.12 27.19 -1.43
C ASN A 43 18.17 26.48 -0.57
N LEU A 44 17.75 25.71 0.44
CA LEU A 44 18.68 24.98 1.30
C LEU A 44 19.16 23.71 0.58
N ALA A 45 20.35 23.22 0.90
CA ALA A 45 20.75 21.88 0.48
C ALA A 45 20.02 20.82 1.34
N PRO A 46 19.62 19.66 0.79
CA PRO A 46 19.21 18.49 1.57
C PRO A 46 20.26 18.13 2.62
N ASN A 47 19.83 17.94 3.87
CA ASN A 47 20.72 17.47 4.93
C ASN A 47 20.66 15.96 5.10
N ASP A 48 21.67 15.40 5.78
CA ASP A 48 21.81 13.94 5.97
C ASP A 48 20.60 13.30 6.65
N LEU A 49 19.93 14.01 7.56
CA LEU A 49 18.75 13.50 8.26
C LEU A 49 17.53 13.41 7.34
N GLU A 50 17.31 14.43 6.50
CA GLU A 50 16.23 14.40 5.49
C GLU A 50 16.45 13.23 4.51
N ILE A 51 17.68 13.06 4.01
CA ILE A 51 18.03 11.98 3.08
C ILE A 51 17.84 10.61 3.75
N TYR A 52 18.32 10.45 4.99
CA TYR A 52 18.15 9.23 5.77
C TYR A 52 16.68 8.87 5.96
N ASN A 53 15.84 9.83 6.35
CA ASN A 53 14.41 9.61 6.57
C ASN A 53 13.70 9.20 5.29
N ILE A 54 14.00 9.84 4.16
CA ILE A 54 13.40 9.51 2.87
C ILE A 54 13.80 8.12 2.39
N ARG A 55 15.08 7.73 2.56
CA ARG A 55 15.53 6.38 2.23
C ARG A 55 14.91 5.32 3.14
N THR A 56 14.83 5.59 4.44
CA THR A 56 14.22 4.67 5.41
C THR A 56 12.73 4.48 5.14
N ASP A 57 12.00 5.56 4.86
CA ASP A 57 10.60 5.51 4.41
C ASP A 57 10.45 4.62 3.16
N ALA A 58 11.36 4.76 2.19
CA ALA A 58 11.34 3.94 0.97
C ALA A 58 11.42 2.43 1.26
N TRP A 59 12.34 2.02 2.13
CA TRP A 59 12.48 0.61 2.52
C TRP A 59 11.25 0.12 3.28
N GLY A 60 10.68 0.96 4.15
CA GLY A 60 9.40 0.68 4.81
C GLY A 60 8.27 0.40 3.81
N LEU A 61 8.12 1.26 2.79
CA LEU A 61 7.12 1.09 1.73
C LEU A 61 7.32 -0.22 0.94
N LEU A 62 8.56 -0.58 0.60
CA LEU A 62 8.86 -1.86 -0.05
C LEU A 62 8.53 -3.06 0.84
N THR A 63 8.78 -2.96 2.14
CA THR A 63 8.40 -4.01 3.09
C THR A 63 6.87 -4.18 3.14
N ILE A 64 6.10 -3.09 3.16
CA ILE A 64 4.63 -3.16 3.09
C ILE A 64 4.16 -3.81 1.77
N ALA A 65 4.74 -3.41 0.65
CA ALA A 65 4.44 -4.01 -0.66
C ALA A 65 4.68 -5.53 -0.66
N LEU A 66 5.82 -5.98 -0.13
CA LEU A 66 6.14 -7.41 -0.03
C LEU A 66 5.18 -8.15 0.91
N MET A 67 4.83 -7.56 2.06
CA MET A 67 3.86 -8.16 2.97
C MET A 67 2.49 -8.36 2.31
N LEU A 68 2.03 -7.39 1.52
CA LEU A 68 0.78 -7.51 0.76
C LEU A 68 0.84 -8.66 -0.27
N LEU A 69 1.95 -8.80 -1.00
CA LEU A 69 2.15 -9.89 -1.97
C LEU A 69 2.23 -11.28 -1.31
N VAL A 70 2.75 -11.35 -0.10
CA VAL A 70 2.76 -12.60 0.69
C VAL A 70 1.33 -12.95 1.14
N VAL A 71 0.58 -11.97 1.63
CA VAL A 71 -0.81 -12.18 2.11
C VAL A 71 -1.76 -12.53 0.96
N SER A 72 -1.54 -12.04 -0.26
CA SER A 72 -2.34 -12.45 -1.42
C SER A 72 -2.08 -13.88 -1.89
N GLY A 73 -0.99 -14.52 -1.42
CA GLY A 73 -0.57 -15.82 -1.93
C GLY A 73 -0.01 -15.77 -3.35
N ALA A 74 0.21 -14.58 -3.93
CA ALA A 74 0.82 -14.41 -5.24
C ALA A 74 2.28 -14.88 -5.26
N VAL A 75 2.98 -14.76 -4.12
CA VAL A 75 4.30 -15.34 -3.91
C VAL A 75 4.16 -16.57 -3.02
N GLN A 76 4.18 -17.75 -3.62
CA GLN A 76 4.29 -18.99 -2.84
C GLN A 76 5.70 -19.03 -2.25
N LEU A 77 5.81 -19.07 -0.92
CA LEU A 77 7.09 -19.25 -0.22
C LEU A 77 7.27 -20.76 0.06
N PRO A 78 7.91 -21.52 -0.85
CA PRO A 78 7.94 -22.99 -0.78
C PRO A 78 8.60 -23.51 0.52
N PHE A 79 9.55 -22.75 1.08
CA PHE A 79 10.34 -23.16 2.26
C PHE A 79 9.83 -22.61 3.60
N LEU A 80 8.89 -21.66 3.60
CA LEU A 80 8.35 -21.03 4.82
C LEU A 80 6.89 -21.44 5.10
N SER A 81 6.24 -22.12 4.16
CA SER A 81 4.85 -22.55 4.29
C SER A 81 4.73 -23.91 4.95
N ASN A 82 3.95 -24.02 6.04
CA ASN A 82 3.62 -25.29 6.68
C ASN A 82 2.40 -25.96 6.00
N SER A 83 2.09 -27.19 6.39
CA SER A 83 0.97 -27.97 5.83
C SER A 83 -0.39 -27.30 6.03
N LYS A 84 -0.58 -26.56 7.12
CA LYS A 84 -1.83 -25.85 7.44
C LYS A 84 -2.03 -24.62 6.55
N THR A 85 -1.02 -23.77 6.39
CA THR A 85 -1.09 -22.61 5.48
C THR A 85 -1.25 -23.06 4.04
N ARG A 86 -0.56 -24.12 3.62
CA ARG A 86 -0.72 -24.70 2.28
C ARG A 86 -2.13 -25.25 2.04
N GLY A 87 -2.72 -25.90 3.04
CA GLY A 87 -4.11 -26.37 3.00
C GLY A 87 -5.13 -25.23 2.93
N GLN A 88 -4.92 -24.14 3.67
CA GLN A 88 -5.77 -22.95 3.64
C GLN A 88 -5.70 -22.24 2.28
N SER A 89 -4.50 -22.05 1.73
CA SER A 89 -4.33 -21.48 0.38
C SER A 89 -4.96 -22.37 -0.69
N ALA A 90 -4.83 -23.70 -0.60
CA ALA A 90 -5.50 -24.63 -1.51
C ALA A 90 -7.04 -24.58 -1.40
N ALA A 91 -7.57 -24.28 -0.21
CA ALA A 91 -8.99 -24.05 0.02
C ALA A 91 -9.45 -22.62 -0.38
N GLY A 92 -8.53 -21.75 -0.80
CA GLY A 92 -8.81 -20.35 -1.13
C GLY A 92 -9.15 -19.48 0.08
N LEU A 93 -8.69 -19.88 1.28
CA LEU A 93 -8.81 -19.11 2.50
C LEU A 93 -7.59 -18.20 2.65
N GLN A 94 -7.81 -16.92 2.95
CA GLN A 94 -6.75 -15.95 3.22
C GLN A 94 -6.86 -15.46 4.68
N PRO A 95 -6.33 -16.24 5.64
CA PRO A 95 -6.29 -15.80 7.03
C PRO A 95 -5.50 -14.48 7.09
N TYR A 96 -6.06 -13.47 7.74
CA TYR A 96 -5.53 -12.10 7.86
C TYR A 96 -5.68 -11.16 6.66
N ALA A 97 -6.22 -11.58 5.50
CA ALA A 97 -6.39 -10.66 4.37
C ALA A 97 -7.20 -9.41 4.74
N LYS A 98 -8.32 -9.57 5.45
CA LYS A 98 -9.13 -8.43 5.93
C LYS A 98 -8.35 -7.50 6.85
N ALA A 99 -7.56 -8.05 7.76
CA ALA A 99 -6.75 -7.26 8.69
C ALA A 99 -5.63 -6.51 7.97
N ALA A 100 -4.96 -7.17 7.02
CA ALA A 100 -3.92 -6.56 6.19
C ALA A 100 -4.48 -5.42 5.33
N ILE A 101 -5.64 -5.62 4.69
CA ILE A 101 -6.32 -4.56 3.92
C ILE A 101 -6.70 -3.39 4.82
N LEU A 102 -7.25 -3.64 6.01
CA LEU A 102 -7.62 -2.57 6.93
C LEU A 102 -6.41 -1.74 7.38
N ALA A 103 -5.30 -2.40 7.73
CA ALA A 103 -4.06 -1.72 8.08
C ALA A 103 -3.50 -0.91 6.90
N ASP A 104 -3.61 -1.44 5.69
CA ASP A 104 -3.16 -0.77 4.48
C ASP A 104 -4.03 0.43 4.10
N VAL A 105 -5.36 0.33 4.23
CA VAL A 105 -6.30 1.45 4.10
C VAL A 105 -5.94 2.55 5.09
N PHE A 106 -5.68 2.20 6.34
CA PHE A 106 -5.24 3.18 7.34
C PHE A 106 -3.95 3.89 6.90
N HIS A 107 -2.97 3.15 6.38
CA HIS A 107 -1.74 3.73 5.87
C HIS A 107 -1.97 4.69 4.67
N HIS A 108 -2.84 4.32 3.72
CA HIS A 108 -3.24 5.22 2.62
C HIS A 108 -3.91 6.49 3.15
N VAL A 109 -4.82 6.38 4.12
CA VAL A 109 -5.45 7.54 4.75
C VAL A 109 -4.42 8.46 5.40
N MET A 110 -3.52 7.91 6.23
CA MET A 110 -2.52 8.71 6.94
C MET A 110 -1.55 9.41 5.98
N THR A 111 -1.06 8.70 4.97
CA THR A 111 -0.15 9.29 3.98
C THR A 111 -0.87 10.27 3.03
N GLY A 112 -2.15 10.03 2.74
CA GLY A 112 -3.02 10.96 2.02
C GLY A 112 -3.27 12.26 2.79
N VAL A 113 -3.52 12.20 4.10
CA VAL A 113 -3.62 13.39 4.97
C VAL A 113 -2.31 14.17 5.00
N GLY A 114 -1.18 13.46 5.04
CA GLY A 114 0.15 14.08 4.90
C GLY A 114 0.29 14.87 3.60
N ALA A 115 -0.03 14.25 2.46
CA ALA A 115 0.00 14.91 1.15
C ALA A 115 -1.02 16.07 1.05
N TRP A 116 -2.21 15.92 1.64
CA TRP A 116 -3.26 16.94 1.67
C TRP A 116 -2.78 18.23 2.31
N SER A 117 -1.98 18.13 3.39
CA SER A 117 -1.44 19.30 4.11
C SER A 117 -0.55 20.20 3.24
N HIS A 118 0.07 19.65 2.19
CA HIS A 118 0.80 20.38 1.16
C HIS A 118 -0.09 20.74 -0.03
N TYR A 119 -0.99 19.84 -0.43
CA TYR A 119 -1.88 20.00 -1.58
C TYR A 119 -2.76 21.25 -1.46
N VAL A 120 -3.36 21.50 -0.30
CA VAL A 120 -4.31 22.61 -0.11
C VAL A 120 -3.65 23.99 -0.04
N LYS A 121 -2.33 24.03 0.13
CA LYS A 121 -1.58 25.29 0.22
C LYS A 121 -1.03 25.61 -1.16
N GLU A 122 -1.53 26.66 -1.80
CA GLU A 122 -1.04 27.10 -3.13
C GLU A 122 0.48 27.22 -3.18
N SER A 123 1.07 27.71 -2.10
CA SER A 123 2.51 27.90 -1.98
C SER A 123 3.31 26.59 -1.90
N HIS A 124 2.70 25.48 -1.46
CA HIS A 124 3.34 24.17 -1.28
C HIS A 124 2.89 23.13 -2.31
N TYR A 125 1.86 23.45 -3.10
CA TYR A 125 1.32 22.57 -4.10
C TYR A 125 2.35 22.22 -5.18
N ASN A 126 2.36 20.94 -5.57
CA ASN A 126 3.02 20.44 -6.76
C ASN A 126 2.27 19.18 -7.25
N THR A 127 2.54 18.77 -8.49
CA THR A 127 1.89 17.61 -9.11
C THR A 127 2.05 16.35 -8.27
N SER A 128 3.21 16.14 -7.65
CA SER A 128 3.48 14.97 -6.80
C SER A 128 2.58 14.92 -5.57
N MET A 129 2.25 16.08 -4.96
CA MET A 129 1.27 16.15 -3.86
C MET A 129 -0.14 15.82 -4.34
N GLY A 130 -0.54 16.32 -5.52
CA GLY A 130 -1.83 15.98 -6.12
C GLY A 130 -1.98 14.49 -6.41
N VAL A 131 -0.96 13.90 -7.03
CA VAL A 131 -0.87 12.44 -7.24
C VAL A 131 -0.91 11.71 -5.91
N GLY A 132 -0.18 12.17 -4.90
CA GLY A 132 -0.18 11.61 -3.55
C GLY A 132 -1.56 11.57 -2.91
N VAL A 133 -2.30 12.69 -2.91
CA VAL A 133 -3.66 12.77 -2.37
C VAL A 133 -4.59 11.80 -3.10
N TRP A 134 -4.74 11.96 -4.40
CA TRP A 134 -5.75 11.22 -5.16
C TRP A 134 -5.43 9.74 -5.31
N GLY A 135 -4.14 9.39 -5.42
CA GLY A 135 -3.70 8.00 -5.40
C GLY A 135 -4.01 7.32 -4.08
N CYS A 136 -3.71 7.97 -2.95
CA CYS A 136 -4.03 7.42 -1.63
C CYS A 136 -5.54 7.36 -1.37
N THR A 137 -6.31 8.37 -1.78
CA THR A 137 -7.79 8.35 -1.66
C THR A 137 -8.40 7.23 -2.48
N GLY A 138 -7.97 7.06 -3.74
CA GLY A 138 -8.47 6.00 -4.61
C GLY A 138 -8.19 4.61 -4.05
N LEU A 139 -6.98 4.37 -3.54
CA LEU A 139 -6.63 3.11 -2.91
C LEU A 139 -7.38 2.89 -1.60
N ALA A 140 -7.49 3.90 -0.72
CA ALA A 140 -8.27 3.78 0.50
C ALA A 140 -9.73 3.40 0.22
N LEU A 141 -10.37 4.04 -0.77
CA LEU A 141 -11.73 3.71 -1.20
C LEU A 141 -11.83 2.30 -1.77
N LEU A 142 -10.89 1.89 -2.64
CA LEU A 142 -10.87 0.54 -3.19
C LEU A 142 -10.72 -0.50 -2.09
N GLY A 143 -9.83 -0.28 -1.10
CA GLY A 143 -9.65 -1.19 0.03
C GLY A 143 -10.90 -1.30 0.90
N LEU A 144 -11.57 -0.18 1.18
CA LEU A 144 -12.86 -0.19 1.88
C LEU A 144 -13.93 -0.96 1.10
N VAL A 145 -14.03 -0.73 -0.22
CA VAL A 145 -14.97 -1.45 -1.09
C VAL A 145 -14.67 -2.96 -1.08
N THR A 146 -13.39 -3.35 -1.16
CA THR A 146 -12.97 -4.76 -1.04
C THR A 146 -13.40 -5.39 0.27
N LEU A 147 -13.33 -4.66 1.40
CA LEU A 147 -13.72 -5.16 2.72
C LEU A 147 -15.23 -5.39 2.87
N VAL A 148 -16.05 -4.53 2.26
CA VAL A 148 -17.52 -4.55 2.44
C VAL A 148 -18.26 -5.29 1.32
N ALA A 149 -17.62 -5.48 0.15
CA ALA A 149 -18.24 -6.15 -0.99
C ALA A 149 -18.53 -7.63 -0.69
N PRO A 150 -19.61 -8.19 -1.29
CA PRO A 150 -19.92 -9.62 -1.16
C PRO A 150 -18.76 -10.52 -1.60
N GLU A 151 -18.61 -11.70 -1.00
CA GLU A 151 -17.48 -12.62 -1.24
C GLU A 151 -17.26 -12.94 -2.73
N GLY A 152 -18.35 -13.07 -3.51
CA GLY A 152 -18.28 -13.34 -4.94
C GLY A 152 -17.68 -12.20 -5.79
N VAL A 153 -17.62 -10.98 -5.23
CA VAL A 153 -17.04 -9.79 -5.86
C VAL A 153 -15.69 -9.45 -5.21
N SER A 154 -15.60 -9.51 -3.88
CA SER A 154 -14.39 -9.18 -3.15
C SER A 154 -13.28 -10.21 -3.33
N GLY A 155 -13.63 -11.49 -3.46
CA GLY A 155 -12.67 -12.59 -3.45
C GLY A 155 -12.19 -13.00 -2.05
N LEU A 156 -12.66 -12.32 -1.00
CA LEU A 156 -12.30 -12.62 0.40
C LEU A 156 -13.23 -13.69 0.97
N ARG A 157 -12.70 -14.89 1.28
CA ARG A 157 -13.47 -16.01 1.88
C ARG A 157 -13.16 -16.17 3.37
N GLU A 158 -14.19 -16.39 4.18
CA GLU A 158 -14.05 -16.65 5.63
C GLU A 158 -14.09 -18.15 5.98
N GLU A 159 -13.27 -18.55 6.95
CA GLU A 159 -13.12 -19.95 7.42
C GLU A 159 -14.43 -20.55 8.00
N GLY A 160 -15.34 -19.71 8.52
CA GLY A 160 -16.60 -20.14 9.13
C GLY A 160 -17.63 -20.70 8.15
N ARG A 161 -17.58 -20.32 6.86
CA ARG A 161 -18.58 -20.72 5.85
C ARG A 161 -18.23 -22.02 5.11
N VAL A 162 -16.99 -22.50 5.21
CA VAL A 162 -16.55 -23.74 4.57
C VAL A 162 -17.14 -24.98 5.26
N LYS A 163 -17.59 -24.86 6.52
CA LYS A 163 -18.15 -25.96 7.30
C LYS A 163 -19.66 -26.18 7.10
N SER A 164 -20.35 -25.37 6.29
CA SER A 164 -21.82 -25.44 6.09
C SER A 164 -22.26 -25.96 4.72
N SER A 165 -21.37 -26.60 3.97
CA SER A 165 -21.63 -27.29 2.70
C SER A 165 -21.23 -28.76 2.82
#